data_AF-A0A1L3INW2-F1
#
_entry.id   AF-A0A1L3INW2-F1
#
_cell.length_a   1.000
_cell.length_b   1.000
_cell.length_c   1.000
_cell.angle_alpha   90.00
_cell.angle_beta   90.00
_cell.angle_gamma   90.00
#
_symmetry.space_group_name_H-M   'P 1'
#
loop_
_entity.id
_entity.type
_entity.pdbx_description
1 polymer ?
#
loop_
_entity_poly.entity_id
_entity_poly.type
_entity_poly.pdbx_seq_one_letter_code
_entity_poly.pdbx_strand_id
1 'polypeptide(L)'
;MTIHTPSGRFIMRKGHRAQLVNRISITMREIKSFPEKQKCADLLIECCTKVNMITIFDINSNEDMDKYILYALLTGEDVTSMQDQLSLALLWDRPDIAECEIFPAQKNWPSGALEDLMTTALLEEKVEFVKLFTMNGLVMADYLTVKKLRHLYNEACIPNSHLMRLLQRASQNNYHYLFHVHNVLQAMMRRHHDDIYTSDTPQAQSDNPSINYLTFEDPYMELLLWAIFSRRAWLANYLWQRCNSPLCAAIAASCLYQSLWRSLGAKNTDILEEYNKNKNTFELFAVNLLGVCYQQDVINALGLVERRNAKWGNSDCLELAVMANDLIFISTPAAQASVELNWRRGMSRAPFFAVIIANVFPLLIFWPRFFRFQKLGDNGGELTIPQKMVVFYKSPISKFCAHSTAFVIFLIVYAYVVLFDFKYEMSITEKFLFVWICIYVIDEISEIISEQSLTLRGKISDWAGSVWNRFDIVAFFLAFLALGLRLHRQTFKWGRIAYAVNTNVFYCRLFRMYHVNYHLGPKLVIFYRMISEVLVFLALLVIFILGYGIASQALLHPSRDAGSLNSTSVSSIMEDVLLTPYWQMYGELLLDEAEVTCLMRCRRTVWRSGSLRCCD
;
A
#
# COMPACT_ATOMS: atom_id res chain seq x y z
N MET A 1 28.35 -50.06 6.54
CA MET A 1 28.21 -51.50 6.18
C MET A 1 27.21 -51.74 5.04
N THR A 2 26.49 -50.70 4.63
CA THR A 2 25.45 -50.71 3.60
C THR A 2 25.85 -49.76 2.47
N ILE A 3 25.47 -50.08 1.25
CA ILE A 3 25.62 -49.22 0.07
C ILE A 3 24.32 -48.43 -0.05
N HIS A 4 24.44 -47.12 -0.18
CA HIS A 4 23.34 -46.22 -0.45
C HIS A 4 22.95 -46.35 -1.92
N THR A 5 21.74 -46.80 -2.23
CA THR A 5 21.18 -46.60 -3.57
C THR A 5 20.56 -45.21 -3.67
N PRO A 6 20.43 -44.65 -4.89
CA PRO A 6 19.65 -43.43 -5.11
C PRO A 6 18.17 -43.56 -4.73
N SER A 7 17.67 -44.77 -4.47
CA SER A 7 16.32 -45.06 -3.99
C SER A 7 16.22 -45.23 -2.46
N GLY A 8 17.23 -44.80 -1.68
CA GLY A 8 17.22 -44.91 -0.21
C GLY A 8 17.32 -46.34 0.35
N ARG A 9 17.61 -47.37 -0.47
CA ARG A 9 17.81 -48.73 0.04
C ARG A 9 19.20 -48.88 0.62
N PHE A 10 19.27 -49.27 1.89
CA PHE A 10 20.49 -49.75 2.51
C PHE A 10 20.76 -51.21 2.10
N ILE A 11 21.47 -51.40 0.98
CA ILE A 11 21.90 -52.75 0.58
C ILE A 11 23.16 -53.09 1.37
N MET A 12 23.06 -54.00 2.34
CA MET A 12 24.22 -54.57 3.05
C MET A 12 25.28 -55.05 2.06
N ARG A 13 26.56 -54.64 2.22
CA ARG A 13 27.68 -55.14 1.41
C ARG A 13 27.69 -56.67 1.48
N LYS A 14 27.68 -57.37 0.34
CA LYS A 14 27.57 -58.85 0.23
C LYS A 14 28.50 -59.61 1.20
N GLY A 15 29.70 -59.11 1.48
CA GLY A 15 30.65 -59.72 2.43
C GLY A 15 30.23 -59.69 3.92
N HIS A 16 29.52 -58.65 4.37
CA HIS A 16 29.04 -58.55 5.77
C HIS A 16 27.73 -59.30 6.00
N ARG A 17 26.92 -59.47 4.94
CA ARG A 17 25.70 -60.31 4.98
C ARG A 17 26.03 -61.76 5.32
N ALA A 18 27.11 -62.31 4.76
CA ALA A 18 27.57 -63.66 5.08
C ALA A 18 28.03 -63.81 6.53
N GLN A 19 28.79 -62.84 7.07
CA GLN A 19 29.23 -62.87 8.48
C GLN A 19 28.08 -62.73 9.48
N LEU A 20 27.09 -61.88 9.19
CA LEU A 20 25.91 -61.73 10.02
C LEU A 20 25.05 -62.99 10.00
N VAL A 21 24.80 -63.57 8.82
CA VAL A 21 24.10 -64.86 8.68
C VAL A 21 24.85 -65.98 9.40
N ASN A 22 26.19 -65.97 9.37
CA ASN A 22 26.98 -66.95 10.11
C ASN A 22 26.85 -66.75 11.63
N ARG A 23 26.94 -65.52 12.15
CA ARG A 23 26.71 -65.21 13.58
C ARG A 23 25.30 -65.58 14.02
N ILE A 24 24.28 -65.26 13.22
CA ILE A 24 22.87 -65.65 13.46
C ILE A 24 22.73 -67.17 13.45
N SER A 25 23.39 -67.88 12.54
CA SER A 25 23.34 -69.34 12.49
C SER A 25 24.05 -70.01 13.67
N ILE A 26 25.10 -69.37 14.23
CA ILE A 26 25.80 -69.81 15.44
C ILE A 26 24.92 -69.57 16.68
N THR A 27 24.34 -68.37 16.85
CA THR A 27 23.41 -68.10 17.96
C THR A 27 22.13 -68.92 17.87
N MET A 28 21.58 -69.18 16.68
CA MET A 28 20.45 -70.10 16.50
C MET A 28 20.81 -71.55 16.88
N ARG A 29 22.07 -71.97 16.70
CA ARG A 29 22.56 -73.30 17.10
C ARG A 29 22.67 -73.42 18.63
N GLU A 30 23.11 -72.36 19.29
CA GLU A 30 23.14 -72.27 20.76
C GLU A 30 21.72 -72.24 21.36
N ILE A 31 20.76 -71.58 20.70
CA ILE A 31 19.35 -71.52 21.12
C ILE A 31 18.65 -72.88 21.02
N LYS A 32 18.98 -73.70 20.02
CA LYS A 32 18.45 -75.08 19.85
C LYS A 32 18.85 -76.05 20.98
N SER A 33 19.84 -75.70 21.80
CA SER A 33 20.24 -76.53 22.95
C SER A 33 19.26 -76.47 24.14
N PHE A 34 18.34 -75.49 24.15
CA PHE A 34 17.32 -75.32 25.19
C PHE A 34 15.91 -75.53 24.59
N PRO A 35 15.15 -76.57 25.00
CA PRO A 35 13.85 -76.91 24.40
C PRO A 35 12.78 -75.81 24.57
N GLU A 36 12.88 -74.95 25.59
CA GLU A 36 12.00 -73.80 25.80
C GLU A 36 12.24 -72.66 24.79
N LYS A 37 13.46 -72.54 24.24
CA LYS A 37 13.84 -71.46 23.30
C LYS A 37 13.73 -71.87 21.83
N GLN A 38 13.51 -73.16 21.56
CA GLN A 38 13.32 -73.69 20.21
C GLN A 38 12.06 -73.10 19.55
N LYS A 39 10.99 -72.90 20.33
CA LYS A 39 9.78 -72.18 19.89
C LYS A 39 10.08 -70.75 19.43
N CYS A 40 10.96 -70.03 20.12
CA CYS A 40 11.37 -68.67 19.72
C CYS A 40 12.20 -68.68 18.43
N ALA A 41 13.03 -69.71 18.23
CA ALA A 41 13.79 -69.87 16.99
C ALA A 41 12.86 -70.15 15.79
N ASP A 42 11.83 -70.98 15.99
CA ASP A 42 10.84 -71.27 14.95
C ASP A 42 10.01 -70.03 14.59
N LEU A 43 9.57 -69.23 15.59
CA LEU A 43 8.90 -67.94 15.37
C LEU A 43 9.80 -66.93 14.65
N LEU A 44 11.08 -66.85 14.99
CA LEU A 44 12.03 -65.97 14.29
C LEU A 44 12.22 -66.38 12.83
N ILE A 45 12.29 -67.68 12.54
CA ILE A 45 12.38 -68.21 11.18
C ILE A 45 11.10 -67.87 10.41
N GLU A 46 9.92 -68.03 11.03
CA GLU A 46 8.63 -67.64 10.46
C GLU A 46 8.59 -66.14 10.13
N CYS A 47 9.01 -65.27 11.04
CA CYS A 47 9.14 -63.84 10.77
C CYS A 47 10.09 -63.57 9.59
N CYS A 48 11.26 -64.21 9.56
CA CYS A 48 12.24 -64.06 8.49
C CYS A 48 11.74 -64.53 7.11
N THR A 49 10.69 -65.36 7.03
CA THR A 49 10.06 -65.71 5.73
C THR A 49 9.33 -64.53 5.10
N LYS A 50 8.80 -63.59 5.91
CA LYS A 50 8.05 -62.41 5.46
C LYS A 50 8.97 -61.21 5.24
N VAL A 51 9.89 -61.35 4.29
CA VAL A 51 10.94 -60.34 4.00
C VAL A 51 10.36 -58.96 3.68
N ASN A 52 9.21 -58.90 3.03
CA ASN A 52 8.56 -57.65 2.63
C ASN A 52 7.93 -56.88 3.81
N MET A 53 7.77 -57.51 4.97
CA MET A 53 7.19 -56.88 6.18
C MET A 53 8.24 -56.58 7.26
N ILE A 54 9.52 -56.80 6.96
CA ILE A 54 10.62 -56.51 7.88
C ILE A 54 11.41 -55.31 7.38
N THR A 55 11.41 -54.24 8.15
CA THR A 55 12.29 -53.08 7.96
C THR A 55 13.36 -53.04 9.03
N ILE A 56 14.57 -52.61 8.65
CA ILE A 56 15.71 -52.51 9.56
C ILE A 56 16.09 -51.04 9.67
N PHE A 57 15.93 -50.49 10.88
CA PHE A 57 16.39 -49.16 11.23
C PHE A 57 17.78 -49.23 11.86
N ASP A 58 18.73 -48.47 11.34
CA ASP A 58 20.04 -48.29 11.95
C ASP A 58 20.01 -47.03 12.82
N ILE A 59 20.13 -47.17 14.13
CA ILE A 59 20.16 -46.04 15.09
C ILE A 59 21.31 -45.06 14.81
N ASN A 60 22.36 -45.50 14.11
CA ASN A 60 23.51 -44.66 13.81
C ASN A 60 23.39 -43.93 12.47
N SER A 61 22.28 -44.10 11.71
CA SER A 61 22.05 -43.31 10.51
C SER A 61 21.54 -41.92 10.89
N ASN A 62 21.85 -40.91 10.07
CA ASN A 62 21.32 -39.55 10.21
C ASN A 62 19.86 -39.44 9.72
N GLU A 63 19.17 -40.55 9.48
CA GLU A 63 17.81 -40.56 8.96
C GLU A 63 16.80 -40.66 10.10
N ASP A 64 15.75 -39.85 10.04
CA ASP A 64 14.69 -39.83 11.03
C ASP A 64 13.88 -41.15 11.03
N MET A 65 13.51 -41.64 12.22
CA MET A 65 12.83 -42.92 12.44
C MET A 65 11.47 -42.98 11.71
N ASP A 66 10.76 -41.86 11.64
CA ASP A 66 9.48 -41.69 10.96
C ASP A 66 9.53 -42.13 9.49
N LYS A 67 10.66 -41.89 8.80
CA LYS A 67 10.92 -42.32 7.43
C LYS A 67 10.80 -43.84 7.29
N TYR A 68 11.37 -44.58 8.23
CA TYR A 68 11.39 -46.03 8.22
C TYR A 68 10.06 -46.64 8.62
N ILE A 69 9.29 -45.96 9.48
CA ILE A 69 7.93 -46.38 9.81
C ILE A 69 7.03 -46.21 8.58
N LEU A 70 7.08 -45.06 7.91
CA LEU A 70 6.33 -44.84 6.69
C LEU A 70 6.77 -45.81 5.58
N TYR A 71 8.07 -46.04 5.45
CA TYR A 71 8.60 -47.05 4.52
C TYR A 71 8.02 -48.44 4.81
N ALA A 72 8.01 -48.86 6.08
CA ALA A 72 7.46 -50.16 6.50
C ALA A 72 5.98 -50.29 6.13
N LEU A 73 5.20 -49.23 6.34
CA LEU A 73 3.78 -49.17 5.99
C LEU A 73 3.56 -49.23 4.48
N LEU A 74 4.39 -48.56 3.69
CA LEU A 74 4.32 -48.57 2.22
C LEU A 74 4.73 -49.91 1.61
N THR A 75 5.67 -50.63 2.23
CA THR A 75 6.08 -51.99 1.81
C THR A 75 5.14 -53.10 2.28
N GLY A 76 4.24 -52.82 3.22
CA GLY A 76 3.24 -53.77 3.69
C GLY A 76 2.26 -54.17 2.57
N GLU A 77 1.98 -55.46 2.44
CA GLU A 77 1.08 -56.02 1.40
C GLU A 77 -0.37 -55.48 1.47
N ASP A 78 -0.75 -54.84 2.59
CA ASP A 78 -2.13 -54.40 2.85
C ASP A 78 -2.50 -53.03 2.26
N VAL A 79 -1.54 -52.22 1.78
CA VAL A 79 -1.86 -50.94 1.12
C VAL A 79 -2.09 -51.17 -0.38
N THR A 80 -3.33 -51.53 -0.71
CA THR A 80 -3.73 -52.04 -2.03
C THR A 80 -3.94 -50.97 -3.11
N SER A 81 -4.00 -49.67 -2.77
CA SER A 81 -4.13 -48.57 -3.74
C SER A 81 -2.95 -47.60 -3.69
N MET A 82 -2.39 -47.25 -4.86
CA MET A 82 -1.32 -46.25 -4.98
C MET A 82 -1.77 -44.86 -4.50
N GLN A 83 -3.08 -44.56 -4.56
CA GLN A 83 -3.63 -43.31 -4.01
C GLN A 83 -3.59 -43.31 -2.48
N ASP A 84 -3.76 -44.46 -1.83
CA ASP A 84 -3.69 -44.58 -0.37
C ASP A 84 -2.24 -44.49 0.13
N GLN A 85 -1.30 -45.01 -0.66
CA GLN A 85 0.14 -44.81 -0.40
C GLN A 85 0.51 -43.32 -0.48
N LEU A 86 -0.01 -42.62 -1.48
CA LEU A 86 0.27 -41.20 -1.67
C LEU A 86 -0.46 -40.31 -0.67
N SER A 87 -1.69 -40.64 -0.29
CA SER A 87 -2.42 -39.95 0.78
C SER A 87 -1.75 -40.15 2.13
N LEU A 88 -1.23 -41.34 2.42
CA LEU A 88 -0.44 -41.60 3.63
C LEU A 88 0.85 -40.78 3.64
N ALA A 89 1.58 -40.72 2.52
CA ALA A 89 2.78 -39.90 2.41
C ALA A 89 2.48 -38.40 2.59
N LEU A 90 1.33 -37.94 2.06
CA LEU A 90 0.85 -36.57 2.20
C LEU A 90 0.48 -36.23 3.65
N LEU A 91 -0.23 -37.13 4.33
CA LEU A 91 -0.59 -37.00 5.75
C LEU A 91 0.65 -36.89 6.65
N TRP A 92 1.74 -37.58 6.28
CA TRP A 92 2.99 -37.60 7.03
C TRP A 92 3.95 -36.46 6.63
N ASP A 93 3.60 -35.65 5.62
CA ASP A 93 4.42 -34.57 5.09
C ASP A 93 5.83 -34.99 4.65
N ARG A 94 5.93 -36.16 3.99
CA ARG A 94 7.19 -36.74 3.51
C ARG A 94 7.24 -36.81 1.98
N PRO A 95 7.51 -35.68 1.30
CA PRO A 95 7.58 -35.64 -0.16
C PRO A 95 8.78 -36.42 -0.70
N ASP A 96 9.86 -36.55 0.09
CA ASP A 96 11.07 -37.31 -0.24
C ASP A 96 10.77 -38.81 -0.48
N ILE A 97 9.94 -39.39 0.38
CA ILE A 97 9.50 -40.79 0.23
C ILE A 97 8.58 -40.94 -0.97
N ALA A 98 7.64 -39.99 -1.15
CA ALA A 98 6.73 -40.02 -2.29
C ALA A 98 7.50 -39.94 -3.63
N GLU A 99 8.50 -39.06 -3.74
CA GLU A 99 9.33 -38.94 -4.93
C GLU A 99 10.09 -40.25 -5.25
N CYS A 100 10.68 -40.87 -4.24
CA CYS A 100 11.51 -42.07 -4.42
C CYS A 100 10.71 -43.36 -4.69
N GLU A 101 9.62 -43.59 -3.95
CA GLU A 101 8.89 -44.86 -3.96
C GLU A 101 7.62 -44.83 -4.82
N ILE A 102 6.95 -43.68 -4.89
CA ILE A 102 5.63 -43.55 -5.56
C ILE A 102 5.77 -43.01 -6.99
N PHE A 103 6.75 -42.14 -7.25
CA PHE A 103 7.03 -41.57 -8.58
C PHE A 103 8.28 -42.11 -9.33
N PRO A 104 8.73 -43.38 -9.18
CA PRO A 104 9.81 -43.86 -10.03
C PRO A 104 9.40 -43.89 -11.52
N ALA A 105 10.38 -43.63 -12.38
CA ALA A 105 10.30 -43.20 -13.80
C ALA A 105 9.53 -44.08 -14.82
N GLN A 106 8.67 -45.01 -14.40
CA GLN A 106 7.96 -45.95 -15.30
C GLN A 106 6.46 -46.14 -15.00
N LYS A 107 5.84 -45.34 -14.13
CA LYS A 107 4.39 -45.41 -13.88
C LYS A 107 3.65 -44.20 -14.45
N ASN A 108 2.75 -44.44 -15.41
CA ASN A 108 1.83 -43.42 -15.91
C ASN A 108 0.63 -43.34 -14.96
N TRP A 109 0.43 -42.16 -14.37
CA TRP A 109 -0.77 -41.88 -13.57
C TRP A 109 -1.97 -41.64 -14.48
N PRO A 110 -3.14 -42.22 -14.18
CA PRO A 110 -4.36 -41.90 -14.91
C PRO A 110 -4.75 -40.43 -14.68
N SER A 111 -5.13 -39.74 -15.76
CA SER A 111 -5.62 -38.36 -15.70
C SER A 111 -6.79 -38.27 -14.72
N GLY A 112 -6.71 -37.37 -13.74
CA GLY A 112 -7.73 -37.19 -12.69
C GLY A 112 -7.36 -37.77 -11.33
N ALA A 113 -6.55 -38.83 -11.25
CA ALA A 113 -6.27 -39.49 -9.96
C ALA A 113 -5.44 -38.66 -8.98
N LEU A 114 -4.68 -37.69 -9.49
CA LEU A 114 -3.88 -36.74 -8.71
C LEU A 114 -4.66 -35.49 -8.30
N GLU A 115 -5.86 -35.27 -8.83
CA GLU A 115 -6.60 -34.02 -8.61
C GLU A 115 -7.13 -33.92 -7.17
N ASP A 116 -7.66 -35.01 -6.61
CA ASP A 116 -8.15 -35.07 -5.22
C ASP A 116 -6.99 -35.00 -4.20
N LEU A 117 -5.82 -35.51 -4.59
CA LEU A 117 -4.60 -35.39 -3.78
C LEU A 117 -4.00 -33.97 -3.87
N MET A 118 -4.18 -33.30 -5.02
CA MET A 118 -3.82 -31.90 -5.16
C MET A 118 -4.73 -30.99 -4.33
N THR A 119 -6.05 -31.22 -4.30
CA THR A 119 -6.96 -30.41 -3.46
C THR A 119 -6.61 -30.54 -1.98
N THR A 120 -6.33 -31.76 -1.50
CA THR A 120 -5.89 -32.00 -0.10
C THR A 120 -4.54 -31.34 0.19
N ALA A 121 -3.54 -31.49 -0.69
CA ALA A 121 -2.23 -30.84 -0.53
C ALA A 121 -2.34 -29.29 -0.47
N LEU A 122 -3.19 -28.70 -1.31
CA LEU A 122 -3.45 -27.26 -1.29
C LEU A 122 -4.11 -26.83 0.03
N LEU A 123 -5.11 -27.58 0.52
CA LEU A 123 -5.83 -27.27 1.75
C LEU A 123 -4.93 -27.30 2.98
N GLU A 124 -3.99 -28.26 3.05
CA GLU A 124 -3.05 -28.45 4.16
C GLU A 124 -1.73 -27.64 4.03
N GLU A 125 -1.59 -26.80 3.01
CA GLU A 125 -0.37 -26.01 2.73
C GLU A 125 0.90 -26.86 2.48
N LYS A 126 0.76 -28.04 1.86
CA LYS A 126 1.89 -28.93 1.54
C LYS A 126 2.58 -28.54 0.24
N VAL A 127 3.37 -27.46 0.26
CA VAL A 127 4.00 -26.84 -0.93
C VAL A 127 4.90 -27.81 -1.72
N GLU A 128 5.68 -28.66 -1.04
CA GLU A 128 6.57 -29.62 -1.71
C GLU A 128 5.80 -30.71 -2.47
N PHE A 129 4.65 -31.17 -1.94
CA PHE A 129 3.76 -32.07 -2.67
C PHE A 129 3.11 -31.39 -3.88
N VAL A 130 2.72 -30.10 -3.76
CA VAL A 130 2.21 -29.34 -4.90
C VAL A 130 3.27 -29.24 -6.01
N LYS A 131 4.54 -28.98 -5.66
CA LYS A 131 5.67 -29.00 -6.61
C LYS A 131 5.80 -30.37 -7.28
N LEU A 132 5.86 -31.43 -6.48
CA LEU A 132 5.97 -32.81 -6.93
C LEU A 132 4.88 -33.16 -7.96
N PHE A 133 3.62 -32.84 -7.66
CA PHE A 133 2.49 -33.10 -8.55
C PHE A 133 2.57 -32.29 -9.85
N THR A 134 2.98 -31.01 -9.78
CA THR A 134 3.17 -30.20 -11.01
C THR A 134 4.33 -30.70 -11.87
N MET A 135 5.38 -31.27 -11.27
CA MET A 135 6.49 -31.86 -12.01
C MET A 135 6.12 -33.20 -12.66
N ASN A 136 5.23 -33.96 -12.03
CA ASN A 136 4.82 -35.30 -12.46
C ASN A 136 3.58 -35.31 -13.37
N GLY A 137 3.31 -34.20 -14.08
CA GLY A 137 2.36 -34.16 -15.20
C GLY A 137 0.97 -33.58 -14.89
N LEU A 138 0.73 -33.02 -13.69
CA LEU A 138 -0.52 -32.32 -13.40
C LEU A 138 -0.51 -30.90 -14.01
N VAL A 139 -1.35 -30.68 -15.02
CA VAL A 139 -1.55 -29.37 -15.64
C VAL A 139 -2.56 -28.57 -14.84
N MET A 140 -2.12 -27.45 -14.26
CA MET A 140 -2.97 -26.60 -13.41
C MET A 140 -4.16 -25.97 -14.15
N ALA A 141 -4.04 -25.74 -15.47
CA ALA A 141 -5.12 -25.20 -16.30
C ALA A 141 -6.31 -26.15 -16.42
N ASP A 142 -6.05 -27.45 -16.54
CA ASP A 142 -7.10 -28.47 -16.61
C ASP A 142 -7.63 -28.80 -15.21
N TYR A 143 -6.75 -28.76 -14.21
CA TYR A 143 -7.11 -28.99 -12.82
C TYR A 143 -8.07 -27.92 -12.29
N LEU A 144 -7.79 -26.63 -12.52
CA LEU A 144 -8.52 -25.55 -11.87
C LEU A 144 -9.80 -25.18 -12.64
N THR A 145 -10.89 -25.80 -12.25
CA THR A 145 -12.25 -25.44 -12.70
C THR A 145 -12.95 -24.54 -11.68
N VAL A 146 -13.97 -23.81 -12.13
CA VAL A 146 -14.84 -22.99 -11.25
C VAL A 146 -15.37 -23.78 -10.06
N LYS A 147 -15.80 -25.04 -10.28
CA LYS A 147 -16.29 -25.91 -9.20
C LYS A 147 -15.24 -26.18 -8.13
N LYS A 148 -14.00 -26.48 -8.54
CA LYS A 148 -12.90 -26.76 -7.60
C LYS A 148 -12.45 -25.51 -6.85
N LEU A 149 -12.34 -24.37 -7.53
CA LEU A 149 -12.01 -23.12 -6.85
C LEU A 149 -13.08 -22.74 -5.81
N ARG A 150 -14.37 -22.92 -6.14
CA ARG A 150 -15.47 -22.73 -5.20
C ARG A 150 -15.37 -23.68 -4.00
N HIS A 151 -15.04 -24.94 -4.23
CA HIS A 151 -14.79 -25.91 -3.15
C HIS A 151 -13.65 -25.46 -2.25
N LEU A 152 -12.52 -25.04 -2.83
CA LEU A 152 -11.35 -24.56 -2.08
C LEU A 152 -11.66 -23.34 -1.20
N TYR A 153 -12.46 -22.38 -1.67
CA TYR A 153 -12.87 -21.22 -0.86
C TYR A 153 -13.78 -21.62 0.31
N ASN A 154 -14.73 -22.53 0.09
CA ASN A 154 -15.66 -22.96 1.14
C ASN A 154 -14.97 -23.82 2.20
N GLU A 155 -14.07 -24.73 1.81
CA GLU A 155 -13.28 -25.52 2.77
C GLU A 155 -12.26 -24.66 3.55
N ALA A 156 -11.75 -23.58 2.95
CA ALA A 156 -10.87 -22.64 3.64
C ALA A 156 -11.59 -21.75 4.68
N CYS A 157 -12.93 -21.71 4.65
CA CYS A 157 -13.75 -20.92 5.57
C CYS A 157 -13.92 -21.60 6.94
N ILE A 158 -12.83 -21.67 7.71
CA ILE A 158 -12.86 -22.14 9.10
C ILE A 158 -13.68 -21.16 9.97
N PRO A 159 -14.50 -21.60 10.94
CA PRO A 159 -15.22 -20.72 11.84
C PRO A 159 -14.29 -19.73 12.56
N ASN A 160 -14.72 -18.48 12.70
CA ASN A 160 -13.95 -17.33 13.22
C ASN A 160 -12.72 -16.89 12.39
N SER A 161 -12.47 -17.48 11.22
CA SER A 161 -11.44 -17.00 10.31
C SER A 161 -11.72 -15.58 9.81
N HIS A 162 -10.66 -14.87 9.41
CA HIS A 162 -10.79 -13.55 8.80
C HIS A 162 -11.58 -13.61 7.48
N LEU A 163 -11.30 -14.62 6.65
CA LEU A 163 -11.99 -14.87 5.39
C LEU A 163 -13.51 -15.06 5.57
N MET A 164 -13.92 -15.88 6.54
CA MET A 164 -15.34 -16.09 6.85
C MET A 164 -16.02 -14.76 7.21
N ARG A 165 -15.40 -13.93 8.06
CA ARG A 165 -15.96 -12.61 8.41
C ARG A 165 -16.08 -11.67 7.22
N LEU A 166 -15.18 -11.76 6.24
CA LEU A 166 -15.25 -10.97 5.01
C LEU A 166 -16.36 -11.46 4.08
N LEU A 167 -16.47 -12.77 3.88
CA LEU A 167 -17.50 -13.37 3.03
C LEU A 167 -18.90 -13.25 3.65
N GLN A 168 -19.03 -13.32 4.98
CA GLN A 168 -20.29 -13.07 5.69
C GLN A 168 -20.83 -11.65 5.51
N ARG A 169 -19.95 -10.66 5.28
CA ARG A 169 -20.37 -9.30 4.93
C ARG A 169 -20.97 -9.24 3.53
N ALA A 170 -20.53 -10.11 2.62
CA ALA A 170 -21.01 -10.18 1.25
C ALA A 170 -22.25 -11.09 1.10
N SER A 171 -22.36 -12.13 1.94
CA SER A 171 -23.47 -13.10 1.90
C SER A 171 -23.73 -13.69 3.28
N GLN A 172 -24.99 -13.74 3.70
CA GLN A 172 -25.39 -14.37 4.97
C GLN A 172 -25.49 -15.91 4.88
N ASN A 173 -25.31 -16.49 3.69
CA ASN A 173 -25.45 -17.93 3.47
C ASN A 173 -24.17 -18.67 3.89
N ASN A 174 -24.32 -19.93 4.32
CA ASN A 174 -23.20 -20.81 4.69
C ASN A 174 -22.35 -21.28 3.49
N TYR A 175 -22.88 -21.17 2.26
CA TYR A 175 -22.18 -21.56 1.04
C TYR A 175 -21.93 -20.35 0.16
N HIS A 176 -20.67 -20.15 -0.22
CA HIS A 176 -20.22 -18.98 -0.97
C HIS A 176 -19.86 -19.35 -2.42
N TYR A 177 -20.39 -18.56 -3.35
CA TYR A 177 -20.07 -18.60 -4.78
C TYR A 177 -18.92 -17.65 -5.11
N LEU A 178 -18.28 -17.82 -6.28
CA LEU A 178 -17.21 -16.92 -6.71
C LEU A 178 -17.70 -15.48 -6.87
N PHE A 179 -18.99 -15.26 -7.19
CA PHE A 179 -19.57 -13.91 -7.18
C PHE A 179 -19.44 -13.19 -5.82
N HIS A 180 -19.56 -13.91 -4.69
CA HIS A 180 -19.35 -13.29 -3.38
C HIS A 180 -17.87 -12.94 -3.16
N VAL A 181 -16.95 -13.79 -3.61
CA VAL A 181 -15.50 -13.53 -3.60
C VAL A 181 -15.17 -12.33 -4.48
N HIS A 182 -15.81 -12.22 -5.64
CA HIS A 182 -15.70 -11.07 -6.54
C HIS A 182 -16.08 -9.78 -5.84
N ASN A 183 -17.21 -9.74 -5.13
CA ASN A 183 -17.66 -8.55 -4.41
C ASN A 183 -16.67 -8.17 -3.30
N VAL A 184 -16.07 -9.15 -2.62
CA VAL A 184 -15.01 -8.89 -1.64
C VAL A 184 -13.76 -8.33 -2.33
N LEU A 185 -13.30 -8.95 -3.42
CA LEU A 185 -12.17 -8.45 -4.21
C LEU A 185 -12.42 -7.05 -4.75
N GLN A 186 -13.62 -6.76 -5.21
CA GLN A 186 -14.03 -5.44 -5.69
C GLN A 186 -14.10 -4.43 -4.54
N ALA A 187 -14.56 -4.81 -3.36
CA ALA A 187 -14.53 -3.94 -2.18
C ALA A 187 -13.10 -3.60 -1.74
N MET A 188 -12.15 -4.54 -1.91
CA MET A 188 -10.74 -4.38 -1.51
C MET A 188 -9.91 -3.63 -2.55
N MET A 189 -10.03 -4.00 -3.83
CA MET A 189 -9.22 -3.47 -4.95
C MET A 189 -9.95 -2.40 -5.77
N ARG A 190 -11.21 -2.09 -5.45
CA ARG A 190 -12.12 -1.11 -6.11
C ARG A 190 -12.49 -1.39 -7.57
N ARG A 191 -11.66 -2.13 -8.33
CA ARG A 191 -11.77 -2.28 -9.80
C ARG A 191 -11.58 -3.70 -10.34
N HIS A 192 -11.66 -4.73 -9.49
CA HIS A 192 -11.56 -6.12 -9.97
C HIS A 192 -12.70 -6.43 -10.94
N HIS A 193 -12.37 -6.92 -12.14
CA HIS A 193 -13.35 -7.32 -13.15
C HIS A 193 -12.87 -8.62 -13.80
N ASP A 194 -13.63 -9.69 -13.55
CA ASP A 194 -13.41 -10.98 -14.19
C ASP A 194 -14.80 -11.56 -14.52
N ASP A 195 -15.01 -11.83 -15.81
CA ASP A 195 -16.25 -12.34 -16.36
C ASP A 195 -16.61 -13.72 -15.79
N ILE A 196 -15.60 -14.55 -15.49
CA ILE A 196 -15.79 -15.90 -14.94
C ILE A 196 -16.38 -15.80 -13.53
N TYR A 197 -15.84 -14.88 -12.72
CA TYR A 197 -16.30 -14.64 -11.36
C TYR A 197 -17.72 -14.06 -11.29
N THR A 198 -18.07 -13.17 -12.21
CA THR A 198 -19.40 -12.56 -12.26
C THR A 198 -20.48 -13.51 -12.79
N SER A 199 -20.09 -14.45 -13.64
CA SER A 199 -20.99 -15.49 -14.16
C SER A 199 -21.43 -16.51 -13.11
N ASP A 200 -20.63 -16.72 -12.05
CA ASP A 200 -20.89 -17.71 -10.99
C ASP A 200 -21.93 -17.22 -9.97
N THR A 201 -23.18 -17.11 -10.39
CA THR A 201 -24.32 -16.82 -9.51
C THR A 201 -25.17 -18.07 -9.25
N PRO A 202 -25.87 -18.17 -8.10
CA PRO A 202 -26.72 -19.32 -7.80
C PRO A 202 -27.81 -19.57 -8.85
N GLN A 203 -28.31 -18.50 -9.50
CA GLN A 203 -29.30 -18.59 -10.59
C GLN A 203 -28.66 -19.02 -11.91
N ALA A 204 -27.52 -18.44 -12.29
CA ALA A 204 -26.84 -18.83 -13.53
C ALA A 204 -26.38 -20.30 -13.49
N GLN A 205 -26.05 -20.84 -12.31
CA GLN A 205 -25.70 -22.24 -12.17
C GLN A 205 -26.88 -23.20 -12.41
N SER A 206 -28.10 -22.84 -11.97
CA SER A 206 -29.29 -23.64 -12.25
C SER A 206 -29.64 -23.63 -13.73
N ASP A 207 -29.40 -22.49 -14.39
CA ASP A 207 -29.73 -22.30 -15.79
C ASP A 207 -28.69 -22.94 -16.72
N ASN A 208 -27.40 -22.88 -16.37
CA ASN A 208 -26.29 -23.39 -17.15
C ASN A 208 -25.27 -24.14 -16.27
N PRO A 209 -25.36 -25.49 -16.16
CA PRO A 209 -24.42 -26.27 -15.36
C PRO A 209 -23.00 -26.34 -15.96
N SER A 210 -22.82 -25.92 -17.21
CA SER A 210 -21.53 -25.85 -17.91
C SER A 210 -20.55 -24.87 -17.25
N ILE A 211 -21.03 -23.87 -16.52
CA ILE A 211 -20.22 -22.87 -15.79
C ILE A 211 -19.22 -23.57 -14.85
N ASN A 212 -19.60 -24.70 -14.26
CA ASN A 212 -18.76 -25.46 -13.33
C ASN A 212 -17.46 -25.99 -13.95
N TYR A 213 -17.43 -26.17 -15.28
CA TYR A 213 -16.30 -26.72 -16.02
C TYR A 213 -15.48 -25.64 -16.75
N LEU A 214 -15.83 -24.36 -16.60
CA LEU A 214 -15.01 -23.27 -17.11
C LEU A 214 -13.64 -23.28 -16.42
N THR A 215 -12.60 -23.07 -17.22
CA THR A 215 -11.21 -22.95 -16.79
C THR A 215 -10.77 -21.49 -16.85
N PHE A 216 -9.68 -21.17 -16.15
CA PHE A 216 -9.16 -19.81 -16.04
C PHE A 216 -7.97 -19.60 -16.97
N GLU A 217 -7.81 -18.38 -17.52
CA GLU A 217 -6.63 -18.01 -18.32
C GLU A 217 -5.32 -18.09 -17.52
N ASP A 218 -5.36 -17.65 -16.25
CA ASP A 218 -4.22 -17.69 -15.31
C ASP A 218 -4.58 -18.47 -14.03
N PRO A 219 -4.52 -19.81 -14.03
CA PRO A 219 -4.88 -20.64 -12.86
C PRO A 219 -4.05 -20.33 -11.60
N TYR A 220 -2.76 -20.06 -11.78
CA TYR A 220 -1.85 -19.74 -10.68
C TYR A 220 -2.21 -18.41 -9.99
N MET A 221 -2.77 -17.45 -10.74
CA MET A 221 -3.20 -16.17 -10.16
C MET A 221 -4.42 -16.38 -9.26
N GLU A 222 -5.40 -17.17 -9.71
CA GLU A 222 -6.60 -17.45 -8.90
C GLU A 222 -6.28 -18.25 -7.64
N LEU A 223 -5.36 -19.21 -7.75
CA LEU A 223 -4.84 -19.95 -6.60
C LEU A 223 -4.02 -19.04 -5.66
N LEU A 224 -3.27 -18.07 -6.20
CA LEU A 224 -2.55 -17.07 -5.39
C LEU A 224 -3.53 -16.21 -4.59
N LEU A 225 -4.60 -15.71 -5.22
CA LEU A 225 -5.66 -14.96 -4.54
C LEU A 225 -6.28 -15.80 -3.42
N TRP A 226 -6.60 -17.06 -3.71
CA TRP A 226 -7.12 -17.98 -2.71
C TRP A 226 -6.13 -18.22 -1.55
N ALA A 227 -4.85 -18.42 -1.84
CA ALA A 227 -3.82 -18.62 -0.82
C ALA A 227 -3.67 -17.40 0.10
N ILE A 228 -3.72 -16.19 -0.46
CA ILE A 228 -3.67 -14.92 0.30
C ILE A 228 -4.87 -14.82 1.23
N PHE A 229 -6.09 -15.04 0.71
CA PHE A 229 -7.32 -15.00 1.52
C PHE A 229 -7.35 -16.07 2.62
N SER A 230 -6.80 -17.25 2.32
CA SER A 230 -6.74 -18.38 3.25
C SER A 230 -5.58 -18.30 4.25
N ARG A 231 -4.76 -17.24 4.22
CA ARG A 231 -3.57 -17.06 5.09
C ARG A 231 -2.48 -18.14 4.91
N ARG A 232 -2.32 -18.67 3.70
CA ARG A 232 -1.27 -19.66 3.35
C ARG A 232 -0.06 -18.97 2.70
N ALA A 233 0.85 -18.44 3.51
CA ALA A 233 1.93 -17.58 3.03
C ALA A 233 2.99 -18.33 2.21
N TRP A 234 3.37 -19.55 2.61
CA TRP A 234 4.39 -20.33 1.91
C TRP A 234 3.90 -20.77 0.54
N LEU A 235 2.63 -21.17 0.47
CA LEU A 235 1.98 -21.52 -0.79
C LEU A 235 1.85 -20.30 -1.71
N ALA A 236 1.49 -19.12 -1.17
CA ALA A 236 1.43 -17.90 -1.96
C ALA A 236 2.79 -17.56 -2.61
N ASN A 237 3.89 -17.72 -1.87
CA ASN A 237 5.24 -17.51 -2.41
C ASN A 237 5.56 -18.44 -3.57
N TYR A 238 5.14 -19.71 -3.49
CA TYR A 238 5.34 -20.68 -4.56
C TYR A 238 4.48 -20.37 -5.80
N LEU A 239 3.19 -20.10 -5.60
CA LEU A 239 2.25 -19.83 -6.70
C LEU A 239 2.61 -18.56 -7.47
N TRP A 240 3.11 -17.54 -6.78
CA TRP A 240 3.58 -16.31 -7.39
C TRP A 240 4.68 -16.55 -8.45
N GLN A 241 5.64 -17.44 -8.18
CA GLN A 241 6.74 -17.75 -9.10
C GLN A 241 6.28 -18.38 -10.42
N ARG A 242 5.07 -18.97 -10.44
CA ARG A 242 4.49 -19.63 -11.61
C ARG A 242 3.45 -18.78 -12.35
N CYS A 243 3.16 -17.58 -11.86
CA CYS A 243 2.22 -16.67 -12.50
C CYS A 243 2.76 -16.16 -13.86
N ASN A 244 1.86 -15.98 -14.84
CA ASN A 244 2.22 -15.44 -16.15
C ASN A 244 2.69 -13.97 -16.10
N SER A 245 2.17 -13.19 -15.14
CA SER A 245 2.55 -11.79 -14.91
C SER A 245 3.08 -11.58 -13.47
N PRO A 246 4.29 -12.04 -13.16
CA PRO A 246 4.80 -12.06 -11.77
C PRO A 246 4.93 -10.66 -11.15
N LEU A 247 5.30 -9.63 -11.92
CA LEU A 247 5.36 -8.26 -11.41
C LEU A 247 3.98 -7.76 -10.93
N CYS A 248 2.97 -7.88 -11.79
CA CYS A 248 1.61 -7.46 -11.47
C CYS A 248 1.02 -8.30 -10.33
N ALA A 249 1.29 -9.61 -10.32
CA ALA A 249 0.86 -10.52 -9.26
C ALA A 249 1.45 -10.15 -7.89
N ALA A 250 2.74 -9.78 -7.81
CA ALA A 250 3.36 -9.35 -6.56
C ALA A 250 2.72 -8.07 -6.01
N ILE A 251 2.51 -7.07 -6.87
CA ILE A 251 1.91 -5.79 -6.46
C ILE A 251 0.44 -5.97 -6.10
N ALA A 252 -0.30 -6.77 -6.86
CA ALA A 252 -1.68 -7.14 -6.53
C ALA A 252 -1.75 -7.85 -5.17
N ALA A 253 -0.83 -8.79 -4.90
CA ALA A 253 -0.72 -9.46 -3.61
C ALA A 253 -0.43 -8.46 -2.46
N SER A 254 0.51 -7.53 -2.65
CA SER A 254 0.80 -6.47 -1.68
C SER A 254 -0.43 -5.59 -1.41
N CYS A 255 -1.15 -5.19 -2.45
CA CYS A 255 -2.38 -4.41 -2.34
C CYS A 255 -3.48 -5.18 -1.59
N LEU A 256 -3.60 -6.48 -1.82
CA LEU A 256 -4.53 -7.35 -1.10
C LEU A 256 -4.14 -7.50 0.38
N TYR A 257 -2.87 -7.74 0.71
CA TYR A 257 -2.44 -7.76 2.11
C TYR A 257 -2.68 -6.41 2.80
N GLN A 258 -2.44 -5.28 2.12
CA GLN A 258 -2.71 -3.95 2.66
C GLN A 258 -4.21 -3.70 2.92
N SER A 259 -5.07 -4.12 2.01
CA SER A 259 -6.53 -3.98 2.16
C SER A 259 -7.09 -4.93 3.22
N LEU A 260 -6.59 -6.17 3.30
CA LEU A 260 -6.88 -7.11 4.38
C LEU A 260 -6.47 -6.53 5.74
N TRP A 261 -5.27 -5.95 5.83
CA TRP A 261 -4.78 -5.27 7.03
C TRP A 261 -5.70 -4.13 7.46
N ARG A 262 -6.15 -3.28 6.52
CA ARG A 262 -7.10 -2.17 6.80
C ARG A 262 -8.47 -2.68 7.26
N SER A 263 -8.89 -3.85 6.81
CA SER A 263 -10.20 -4.42 7.16
C SER A 263 -10.24 -5.02 8.57
N LEU A 264 -9.07 -5.31 9.16
CA LEU A 264 -8.95 -5.78 10.54
C LEU A 264 -9.01 -4.62 11.53
N GLY A 265 -9.75 -4.83 12.62
CA GLY A 265 -9.74 -3.90 13.75
C GLY A 265 -8.47 -4.04 14.58
N ALA A 266 -8.14 -3.01 15.36
CA ALA A 266 -6.91 -2.89 16.16
C ALA A 266 -6.68 -3.98 17.24
N LYS A 267 -7.59 -4.94 17.40
CA LYS A 267 -7.53 -5.98 18.45
C LYS A 267 -6.62 -7.16 18.11
N ASN A 268 -6.42 -7.48 16.84
CA ASN A 268 -5.68 -8.68 16.41
C ASN A 268 -4.28 -8.29 15.93
N THR A 269 -3.38 -7.97 16.86
CA THR A 269 -2.00 -7.51 16.56
C THR A 269 -1.20 -8.52 15.75
N ASP A 270 -1.31 -9.81 16.08
CA ASP A 270 -0.45 -10.85 15.50
C ASP A 270 -0.76 -11.07 14.01
N ILE A 271 -2.04 -11.08 13.66
CA ILE A 271 -2.50 -11.21 12.26
C ILE A 271 -2.12 -9.96 11.45
N LEU A 272 -2.19 -8.78 12.07
CA LEU A 272 -1.79 -7.53 11.43
C LEU A 272 -0.29 -7.51 11.13
N GLU A 273 0.54 -8.01 12.06
CA GLU A 273 1.98 -8.14 11.85
C GLU A 273 2.30 -9.15 10.74
N GLU A 274 1.62 -10.31 10.73
CA GLU A 274 1.77 -11.32 9.68
C GLU A 274 1.44 -10.77 8.29
N TYR A 275 0.32 -10.05 8.15
CA TYR A 275 -0.04 -9.42 6.88
C TYR A 275 0.96 -8.35 6.46
N ASN A 276 1.45 -7.55 7.40
CA ASN A 276 2.46 -6.54 7.09
C ASN A 276 3.79 -7.18 6.66
N LYS A 277 4.19 -8.28 7.31
CA LYS A 277 5.37 -9.06 6.92
C LYS A 277 5.22 -9.63 5.51
N ASN A 278 4.10 -10.30 5.22
CA ASN A 278 3.84 -10.89 3.90
C ASN A 278 3.75 -9.80 2.82
N LYS A 279 3.10 -8.67 3.12
CA LYS A 279 3.07 -7.50 2.23
C LYS A 279 4.48 -7.06 1.85
N ASN A 280 5.34 -6.82 2.84
CA ASN A 280 6.72 -6.36 2.61
C ASN A 280 7.54 -7.39 1.82
N THR A 281 7.31 -8.69 2.00
CA THR A 281 7.98 -9.72 1.19
C THR A 281 7.57 -9.67 -0.28
N PHE A 282 6.28 -9.46 -0.58
CA PHE A 282 5.80 -9.32 -1.96
C PHE A 282 6.26 -8.01 -2.60
N GLU A 283 6.30 -6.91 -1.84
CA GLU A 283 6.90 -5.65 -2.32
C GLU A 283 8.37 -5.85 -2.69
N LEU A 284 9.13 -6.55 -1.85
CA LEU A 284 10.54 -6.85 -2.13
C LEU A 284 10.72 -7.75 -3.37
N PHE A 285 9.85 -8.76 -3.56
CA PHE A 285 9.86 -9.59 -4.77
C PHE A 285 9.61 -8.75 -6.04
N ALA A 286 8.64 -7.83 -6.00
CA ALA A 286 8.38 -6.92 -7.12
C ALA A 286 9.58 -6.01 -7.42
N VAL A 287 10.21 -5.45 -6.38
CA VAL A 287 11.39 -4.57 -6.52
C VAL A 287 12.58 -5.33 -7.11
N ASN A 288 12.87 -6.52 -6.60
CA ASN A 288 14.00 -7.33 -7.07
C ASN A 288 13.80 -7.76 -8.53
N LEU A 289 12.60 -8.23 -8.88
CA LEU A 289 12.27 -8.62 -10.24
C LEU A 289 12.40 -7.42 -11.20
N LEU A 290 11.82 -6.28 -10.84
CA LEU A 290 11.88 -5.08 -11.66
C LEU A 290 13.32 -4.56 -11.79
N GLY A 291 14.13 -4.67 -10.73
CA GLY A 291 15.54 -4.32 -10.75
C GLY A 291 16.34 -5.14 -11.76
N VAL A 292 16.13 -6.46 -11.80
CA VAL A 292 16.75 -7.34 -12.80
C VAL A 292 16.29 -7.01 -14.22
N CYS A 293 14.97 -6.83 -14.42
CA CYS A 293 14.43 -6.46 -15.73
C CYS A 293 15.00 -5.11 -16.22
N TYR A 294 15.10 -4.11 -15.34
CA TYR A 294 15.60 -2.79 -15.67
C TYR A 294 17.09 -2.77 -16.01
N GLN A 295 17.88 -3.63 -15.35
CA GLN A 295 19.30 -3.80 -15.69
C GLN A 295 19.50 -4.45 -17.07
N GLN A 296 18.60 -5.35 -17.47
CA GLN A 296 18.69 -6.03 -18.74
C GLN A 296 18.17 -5.18 -19.91
N ASP A 297 16.98 -4.58 -19.75
CA ASP A 297 16.40 -3.69 -20.75
C ASP A 297 15.48 -2.64 -20.12
N VAL A 298 15.88 -1.39 -20.23
CA VAL A 298 15.17 -0.23 -19.69
C VAL A 298 13.80 -0.04 -20.36
N ILE A 299 13.69 -0.20 -21.69
CA ILE A 299 12.47 0.15 -22.44
C ILE A 299 11.39 -0.90 -22.15
N ASN A 300 11.74 -2.18 -22.23
CA ASN A 300 10.80 -3.26 -21.94
C ASN A 300 10.42 -3.30 -20.45
N ALA A 301 11.33 -2.97 -19.54
CA ALA A 301 10.99 -2.83 -18.11
C ALA A 301 10.00 -1.69 -17.85
N LEU A 302 10.13 -0.54 -18.54
CA LEU A 302 9.14 0.54 -18.48
C LEU A 302 7.78 0.11 -19.04
N GLY A 303 7.78 -0.58 -20.18
CA GLY A 303 6.58 -1.14 -20.77
C GLY A 303 5.87 -2.15 -19.85
N LEU A 304 6.63 -2.90 -19.04
CA LEU A 304 6.08 -3.84 -18.06
C LEU A 304 5.36 -3.12 -16.90
N VAL A 305 5.89 -1.99 -16.45
CA VAL A 305 5.30 -1.17 -15.37
C VAL A 305 4.04 -0.44 -15.85
N GLU A 306 4.05 0.04 -17.10
CA GLU A 306 2.92 0.74 -17.74
C GLU A 306 1.88 -0.20 -18.36
N ARG A 307 2.11 -1.52 -18.31
CA ARG A 307 1.17 -2.50 -18.85
C ARG A 307 -0.13 -2.48 -18.05
N ARG A 308 -1.22 -2.22 -18.75
CA ARG A 308 -2.58 -2.35 -18.23
C ARG A 308 -2.99 -3.80 -18.15
N ASN A 309 -3.54 -4.18 -17.00
CA ASN A 309 -4.10 -5.51 -16.80
C ASN A 309 -5.63 -5.46 -16.75
N ALA A 310 -6.28 -6.21 -17.64
CA ALA A 310 -7.74 -6.25 -17.75
C ALA A 310 -8.41 -6.76 -16.45
N LYS A 311 -7.81 -7.76 -15.78
CA LYS A 311 -8.34 -8.33 -14.53
C LYS A 311 -8.51 -7.31 -13.40
N TRP A 312 -7.65 -6.29 -13.38
CA TRP A 312 -7.63 -5.24 -12.36
C TRP A 312 -8.26 -3.92 -12.86
N GLY A 313 -9.21 -4.02 -13.81
CA GLY A 313 -9.94 -2.86 -14.34
C GLY A 313 -9.08 -1.93 -15.16
N ASN A 314 -8.12 -2.49 -15.93
CA ASN A 314 -7.15 -1.76 -16.73
C ASN A 314 -6.24 -0.82 -15.92
N SER A 315 -5.99 -1.15 -14.65
CA SER A 315 -5.06 -0.40 -13.80
C SER A 315 -3.60 -0.74 -14.15
N ASP A 316 -2.74 0.27 -14.11
CA ASP A 316 -1.29 0.11 -14.29
C ASP A 316 -0.65 -0.42 -13.00
N CYS A 317 0.54 -1.03 -13.08
CA CYS A 317 1.23 -1.54 -11.89
C CYS A 317 1.54 -0.43 -10.87
N LEU A 318 1.76 0.81 -11.35
CA LEU A 318 1.95 1.98 -10.49
C LEU A 318 0.68 2.37 -9.73
N GLU A 319 -0.49 2.28 -10.37
CA GLU A 319 -1.76 2.57 -9.69
C GLU A 319 -2.00 1.58 -8.55
N LEU A 320 -1.75 0.28 -8.80
CA LEU A 320 -1.86 -0.76 -7.78
C LEU A 320 -0.87 -0.56 -6.63
N ALA A 321 0.38 -0.19 -6.93
CA ALA A 321 1.39 0.09 -5.91
C ALA A 321 1.03 1.28 -5.02
N VAL A 322 0.41 2.33 -5.59
CA VAL A 322 -0.08 3.49 -4.82
C VAL A 322 -1.24 3.08 -3.91
N MET A 323 -2.16 2.24 -4.38
CA MET A 323 -3.26 1.71 -3.55
C MET A 323 -2.75 0.87 -2.36
N ALA A 324 -1.70 0.08 -2.61
CA ALA A 324 -0.98 -0.71 -1.62
C ALA A 324 -0.12 0.14 -0.66
N ASN A 325 0.18 1.40 -1.01
CA ASN A 325 1.16 2.24 -0.30
C ASN A 325 2.56 1.59 -0.27
N ASP A 326 3.02 1.11 -1.42
CA ASP A 326 4.31 0.45 -1.61
C ASP A 326 5.38 1.49 -1.99
N LEU A 327 5.89 2.17 -0.96
CA LEU A 327 6.82 3.29 -1.11
C LEU A 327 8.17 2.85 -1.68
N ILE A 328 8.63 1.63 -1.36
CA ILE A 328 9.92 1.12 -1.83
C ILE A 328 9.81 0.83 -3.32
N PHE A 329 8.72 0.18 -3.74
CA PHE A 329 8.46 -0.06 -5.16
C PHE A 329 8.41 1.23 -5.97
N ILE A 330 7.65 2.23 -5.51
CA ILE A 330 7.53 3.52 -6.21
C ILE A 330 8.87 4.26 -6.27
N SER A 331 9.73 4.12 -5.26
CA SER A 331 11.06 4.75 -5.23
C SER A 331 12.07 4.12 -6.19
N THR A 332 11.76 2.95 -6.77
CA THR A 332 12.64 2.25 -7.71
C THR A 332 12.93 3.12 -8.94
N PRO A 333 14.17 3.11 -9.49
CA PRO A 333 14.53 3.89 -10.66
C PRO A 333 13.60 3.68 -11.87
N ALA A 334 13.14 2.45 -12.11
CA ALA A 334 12.19 2.13 -13.18
C ALA A 334 10.84 2.82 -13.01
N ALA A 335 10.28 2.81 -11.79
CA ALA A 335 9.01 3.47 -11.48
C ALA A 335 9.14 4.99 -11.61
N GLN A 336 10.22 5.58 -11.08
CA GLN A 336 10.50 7.01 -11.22
C GLN A 336 10.72 7.43 -12.68
N ALA A 337 11.41 6.60 -13.47
CA ALA A 337 11.61 6.86 -14.89
C ALA A 337 10.28 6.80 -15.69
N SER A 338 9.36 5.90 -15.35
CA SER A 338 8.01 5.87 -15.95
C SER A 338 7.20 7.10 -15.56
N VAL A 339 7.23 7.53 -14.29
CA VAL A 339 6.55 8.77 -13.85
C VAL A 339 7.15 9.98 -14.56
N GLU A 340 8.47 10.06 -14.71
CA GLU A 340 9.12 11.14 -15.46
C GLU A 340 8.75 11.12 -16.95
N LEU A 341 8.66 9.94 -17.55
CA LEU A 341 8.25 9.77 -18.95
C LEU A 341 6.81 10.23 -19.16
N ASN A 342 5.90 9.86 -18.25
CA ASN A 342 4.51 10.34 -18.24
C ASN A 342 4.42 11.85 -18.00
N TRP A 343 5.25 12.40 -17.12
CA TRP A 343 5.34 13.84 -16.85
C TRP A 343 5.80 14.66 -18.06
N ARG A 344 6.75 14.12 -18.83
CA ARG A 344 7.32 14.76 -20.02
C ARG A 344 6.51 14.47 -21.31
N ARG A 345 5.71 13.41 -21.35
CA ARG A 345 4.84 13.01 -22.48
C ARG A 345 5.54 13.05 -23.84
N GLY A 346 6.72 12.43 -23.94
CA GLY A 346 7.51 12.36 -25.19
C GLY A 346 8.46 13.53 -25.43
N MET A 347 8.62 14.45 -24.48
CA MET A 347 9.70 15.45 -24.49
C MET A 347 10.95 14.90 -23.79
N SER A 348 11.97 14.52 -24.55
CA SER A 348 13.23 13.99 -24.00
C SER A 348 14.04 15.06 -23.26
N ARG A 349 14.09 16.30 -23.77
CA ARG A 349 14.78 17.42 -23.11
C ARG A 349 13.84 18.61 -22.99
N ALA A 350 13.56 19.01 -21.76
CA ALA A 350 12.73 20.17 -21.42
C ALA A 350 13.19 20.75 -20.07
N PRO A 351 14.10 21.74 -20.05
CA PRO A 351 14.49 22.41 -18.82
C PRO A 351 13.37 23.33 -18.32
N PHE A 352 13.15 23.36 -17.00
CA PHE A 352 11.98 24.01 -16.38
C PHE A 352 11.80 25.49 -16.79
N PHE A 353 12.87 26.29 -16.75
CA PHE A 353 12.82 27.70 -17.15
C PHE A 353 12.52 27.90 -18.63
N ALA A 354 13.02 27.03 -19.52
CA ALA A 354 12.71 27.12 -20.94
C ALA A 354 11.24 26.78 -21.22
N VAL A 355 10.64 25.84 -20.47
CA VAL A 355 9.20 25.54 -20.56
C VAL A 355 8.36 26.75 -20.15
N ILE A 356 8.73 27.45 -19.07
CA ILE A 356 8.06 28.69 -18.63
C ILE A 356 8.11 29.75 -19.73
N ILE A 357 9.31 30.00 -20.28
CA ILE A 357 9.48 31.00 -21.35
C ILE A 357 8.71 30.58 -22.60
N ALA A 358 8.70 29.30 -22.95
CA ALA A 358 7.99 28.78 -24.12
C ALA A 358 6.47 28.85 -23.99
N ASN A 359 5.90 28.78 -22.78
CA ASN A 359 4.48 29.00 -22.54
C ASN A 359 4.07 30.46 -22.83
N VAL A 360 4.95 31.42 -22.59
CA VAL A 360 4.71 32.85 -22.89
C VAL A 360 5.05 33.19 -24.34
N PHE A 361 6.13 32.59 -24.87
CA PHE A 361 6.64 32.80 -26.23
C PHE A 361 6.72 31.46 -26.98
N PRO A 362 5.64 31.06 -27.70
CA PRO A 362 5.55 29.74 -28.36
C PRO A 362 6.60 29.49 -29.45
N LEU A 363 7.25 30.55 -29.98
CA LEU A 363 8.31 30.43 -30.99
C LEU A 363 9.55 29.69 -30.46
N LEU A 364 9.79 29.68 -29.15
CA LEU A 364 10.95 29.02 -28.53
C LEU A 364 10.88 27.49 -28.62
N ILE A 365 9.69 26.93 -28.85
CA ILE A 365 9.45 25.48 -28.96
C ILE A 365 10.23 24.87 -30.13
N PHE A 366 10.47 25.64 -31.19
CA PHE A 366 11.14 25.18 -32.39
C PHE A 366 12.65 25.14 -32.29
N TRP A 367 13.24 25.67 -31.22
CA TRP A 367 14.68 25.69 -31.06
C TRP A 367 15.22 24.36 -30.50
N PRO A 368 16.03 23.62 -31.29
CA PRO A 368 16.47 22.26 -30.94
C PRO A 368 17.46 22.21 -29.77
N ARG A 369 18.06 23.35 -29.38
CA ARG A 369 18.91 23.43 -28.19
C ARG A 369 18.14 23.26 -26.88
N PHE A 370 16.89 23.74 -26.84
CA PHE A 370 16.07 23.73 -25.63
C PHE A 370 15.12 22.54 -25.58
N PHE A 371 14.50 22.19 -26.71
CA PHE A 371 13.51 21.14 -26.80
C PHE A 371 13.95 20.00 -27.71
N ARG A 372 13.90 18.77 -27.19
CA ARG A 372 14.06 17.54 -27.97
C ARG A 372 12.84 16.66 -27.79
N PHE A 373 12.17 16.34 -28.89
CA PHE A 373 11.01 15.46 -28.92
C PHE A 373 11.44 14.03 -29.28
N GLN A 374 10.80 13.04 -28.66
CA GLN A 374 11.00 11.63 -28.98
C GLN A 374 10.37 11.31 -30.33
N LYS A 375 11.02 10.48 -31.14
CA LYS A 375 10.55 10.08 -32.48
C LYS A 375 9.32 9.18 -32.36
N LEU A 376 8.39 9.26 -33.31
CA LEU A 376 7.14 8.47 -33.29
C LEU A 376 7.37 7.09 -33.92
N GLY A 377 7.06 6.03 -33.17
CA GLY A 377 7.06 4.63 -33.64
C GLY A 377 8.45 4.05 -33.99
N ASP A 378 8.49 2.74 -34.24
CA ASP A 378 9.73 2.00 -34.58
C ASP A 378 10.40 2.52 -35.86
N ASN A 379 9.64 3.20 -36.72
CA ASN A 379 10.12 3.77 -37.99
C ASN A 379 10.88 5.11 -37.82
N GLY A 380 10.99 5.65 -36.61
CA GLY A 380 11.90 6.77 -36.30
C GLY A 380 11.59 8.10 -37.00
N GLY A 381 10.34 8.33 -37.41
CA GLY A 381 9.92 9.57 -38.08
C GLY A 381 9.98 10.80 -37.15
N GLU A 382 10.45 11.94 -37.66
CA GLU A 382 10.41 13.21 -36.93
C GLU A 382 9.00 13.78 -36.88
N LEU A 383 8.63 14.42 -35.76
CA LEU A 383 7.33 15.06 -35.61
C LEU A 383 7.24 16.32 -36.48
N THR A 384 6.08 16.48 -37.12
CA THR A 384 5.72 17.73 -37.79
C THR A 384 5.55 18.87 -36.78
N ILE A 385 5.68 20.12 -37.24
CA ILE A 385 5.49 21.35 -36.44
C ILE A 385 4.18 21.35 -35.63
N PRO A 386 2.99 21.08 -36.21
CA PRO A 386 1.74 21.07 -35.44
C PRO A 386 1.70 19.93 -34.41
N GLN A 387 2.28 18.76 -34.72
CA GLN A 387 2.35 17.66 -33.76
C GLN A 387 3.26 18.02 -32.57
N LYS A 388 4.40 18.71 -32.81
CA LYS A 388 5.26 19.22 -31.73
C LYS A 388 4.50 20.18 -30.80
N MET A 389 3.72 21.10 -31.36
CA MET A 389 2.87 22.01 -30.58
C MET A 389 1.83 21.23 -29.75
N VAL A 390 1.15 20.25 -30.35
CA VAL A 390 0.15 19.42 -29.64
C VAL A 390 0.80 18.64 -28.50
N VAL A 391 1.97 18.03 -28.73
CA VAL A 391 2.71 17.29 -27.69
C VAL A 391 3.11 18.22 -26.54
N PHE A 392 3.62 19.42 -26.85
CA PHE A 392 4.01 20.40 -25.86
C PHE A 392 2.83 20.81 -24.96
N TYR A 393 1.73 21.33 -25.54
CA TYR A 393 0.59 21.80 -24.75
C TYR A 393 -0.23 20.68 -24.07
N LYS A 394 -0.18 19.45 -24.60
CA LYS A 394 -0.79 18.29 -23.94
C LYS A 394 0.08 17.70 -22.83
N SER A 395 1.35 18.09 -22.72
CA SER A 395 2.25 17.56 -21.70
C SER A 395 1.91 18.06 -20.28
N PRO A 396 1.97 17.19 -19.24
CA PRO A 396 1.74 17.59 -17.85
C PRO A 396 2.68 18.70 -17.37
N ILE A 397 3.98 18.61 -17.69
CA ILE A 397 4.95 19.64 -17.30
C ILE A 397 4.60 21.03 -17.85
N SER A 398 4.17 21.12 -19.11
CA SER A 398 3.78 22.41 -19.70
C SER A 398 2.53 22.97 -19.05
N LYS A 399 1.53 22.12 -18.80
CA LYS A 399 0.28 22.50 -18.10
C LYS A 399 0.56 22.97 -16.68
N PHE A 400 1.41 22.27 -15.94
CA PHE A 400 1.82 22.65 -14.59
C PHE A 400 2.54 24.00 -14.58
N CYS A 401 3.52 24.20 -15.46
CA CYS A 401 4.22 25.47 -15.57
C CYS A 401 3.26 26.61 -15.94
N ALA A 402 2.36 26.40 -16.91
CA ALA A 402 1.37 27.38 -17.32
C ALA A 402 0.41 27.76 -16.17
N HIS A 403 -0.14 26.75 -15.47
CA HIS A 403 -0.99 26.95 -14.30
C HIS A 403 -0.26 27.70 -13.18
N SER A 404 1.00 27.34 -12.93
CA SER A 404 1.84 28.00 -11.92
C SER A 404 2.10 29.46 -12.27
N THR A 405 2.44 29.76 -13.53
CA THR A 405 2.64 31.14 -13.99
C THR A 405 1.35 31.96 -13.94
N ALA A 406 0.22 31.37 -14.34
CA ALA A 406 -1.08 32.03 -14.30
C ALA A 406 -1.50 32.36 -12.86
N PHE A 407 -1.22 31.47 -11.91
CA PHE A 407 -1.51 31.71 -10.50
C PHE A 407 -0.64 32.80 -9.87
N VAL A 408 0.65 32.87 -10.22
CA VAL A 408 1.52 33.98 -9.77
C VAL A 408 1.01 35.32 -10.33
N ILE A 409 0.60 35.35 -11.60
CA ILE A 409 -0.03 36.55 -12.20
C ILE A 409 -1.32 36.91 -11.47
N PHE A 410 -2.17 35.92 -11.16
CA PHE A 410 -3.38 36.11 -10.36
C PHE A 410 -3.07 36.74 -9.00
N LEU A 411 -2.05 36.27 -8.27
CA LEU A 411 -1.64 36.87 -6.99
C LEU A 411 -1.16 38.32 -7.14
N ILE A 412 -0.42 38.63 -8.21
CA ILE A 412 0.02 40.01 -8.50
C ILE A 412 -1.18 40.91 -8.76
N VAL A 413 -2.15 40.46 -9.58
CA VAL A 413 -3.38 41.22 -9.84
C VAL A 413 -4.23 41.36 -8.58
N TYR A 414 -4.35 40.30 -7.76
CA TYR A 414 -5.07 40.34 -6.49
C TYR A 414 -4.44 41.37 -5.54
N ALA A 415 -3.11 41.32 -5.37
CA ALA A 415 -2.38 42.28 -4.55
C ALA A 415 -2.54 43.72 -5.05
N TYR A 416 -2.49 43.93 -6.38
CA TYR A 416 -2.73 45.23 -6.99
C TYR A 416 -4.12 45.78 -6.66
N VAL A 417 -5.17 44.95 -6.77
CA VAL A 417 -6.56 45.34 -6.46
C VAL A 417 -6.70 45.73 -4.98
N VAL A 418 -6.11 44.95 -4.06
CA VAL A 418 -6.20 45.21 -2.61
C VAL A 418 -5.43 46.47 -2.19
N LEU A 419 -4.27 46.73 -2.82
CA LEU A 419 -3.40 47.86 -2.47
C LEU A 419 -3.84 49.17 -3.13
N PHE A 420 -4.13 49.17 -4.43
CA PHE A 420 -4.27 50.40 -5.23
C PHE A 420 -5.70 50.71 -5.66
N ASP A 421 -6.50 49.71 -6.01
CA ASP A 421 -7.77 49.92 -6.74
C ASP A 421 -9.03 49.60 -5.91
N PHE A 422 -8.90 49.48 -4.59
CA PHE A 422 -10.01 49.19 -3.68
C PHE A 422 -10.89 50.43 -3.45
N LYS A 423 -11.80 50.71 -4.39
CA LYS A 423 -12.76 51.84 -4.36
C LYS A 423 -14.19 51.37 -4.11
N TYR A 424 -15.10 52.29 -3.80
CA TYR A 424 -16.53 51.96 -3.59
C TYR A 424 -17.19 51.40 -4.86
N GLU A 425 -16.80 51.90 -6.03
CA GLU A 425 -17.25 51.37 -7.31
C GLU A 425 -16.34 50.22 -7.75
N MET A 426 -16.94 49.16 -8.32
CA MET A 426 -16.18 48.01 -8.83
C MET A 426 -15.39 48.39 -10.08
N SER A 427 -14.07 48.43 -9.94
CA SER A 427 -13.14 48.60 -11.05
C SER A 427 -13.18 47.42 -12.02
N ILE A 428 -12.75 47.64 -13.26
CA ILE A 428 -12.65 46.60 -14.29
C ILE A 428 -11.66 45.51 -13.85
N THR A 429 -10.54 45.90 -13.24
CA THR A 429 -9.50 45.00 -12.71
C THR A 429 -10.05 44.05 -11.65
N GLU A 430 -10.94 44.54 -10.81
CA GLU A 430 -11.59 43.76 -9.76
C GLU A 430 -12.66 42.83 -10.32
N LYS A 431 -13.46 43.28 -11.30
CA LYS A 431 -14.42 42.40 -11.99
C LYS A 431 -13.68 41.24 -12.65
N PHE A 432 -12.54 41.51 -13.27
CA PHE A 432 -11.66 40.48 -13.83
C PHE A 432 -11.14 39.52 -12.76
N LEU A 433 -10.71 40.02 -11.60
CA LEU A 433 -10.29 39.20 -10.47
C LEU A 433 -11.41 38.25 -10.00
N PHE A 434 -12.64 38.75 -9.90
CA PHE A 434 -13.80 37.94 -9.51
C PHE A 434 -14.09 36.83 -10.54
N VAL A 435 -14.08 37.16 -11.84
CA VAL A 435 -14.23 36.15 -12.90
C VAL A 435 -13.13 35.09 -12.80
N TRP A 436 -11.90 35.48 -12.49
CA TRP A 436 -10.80 34.54 -12.29
C TRP A 436 -11.04 33.61 -11.10
N ILE A 437 -11.53 34.13 -9.96
CA ILE A 437 -11.90 33.29 -8.80
C ILE A 437 -12.99 32.29 -9.18
N CYS A 438 -14.01 32.71 -9.95
CA CYS A 438 -15.05 31.80 -10.45
C CYS A 438 -14.48 30.70 -11.37
N ILE A 439 -13.50 31.02 -12.21
CA ILE A 439 -12.81 30.01 -13.05
C ILE A 439 -12.12 28.96 -12.16
N TYR A 440 -11.43 29.38 -11.10
CA TYR A 440 -10.82 28.42 -10.17
C TYR A 440 -11.84 27.56 -9.44
N VAL A 441 -13.01 28.10 -9.07
CA VAL A 441 -14.10 27.30 -8.47
C VAL A 441 -14.61 26.25 -9.46
N ILE A 442 -14.75 26.60 -10.75
CA ILE A 442 -15.16 25.65 -11.79
C ILE A 442 -14.10 24.57 -12.00
N ASP A 443 -12.82 24.92 -11.92
CA ASP A 443 -11.71 23.96 -12.05
C ASP A 443 -11.73 22.94 -10.90
N GLU A 444 -11.94 23.38 -9.65
CA GLU A 444 -12.12 22.47 -8.51
C GLU A 444 -13.36 21.58 -8.64
N ILE A 445 -14.47 22.10 -9.15
CA ILE A 445 -15.67 21.29 -9.43
C ILE A 445 -15.34 20.23 -10.50
N SER A 446 -14.56 20.59 -11.50
CA SER A 446 -14.12 19.66 -12.55
C SER A 446 -13.20 18.57 -11.98
N GLU A 447 -12.32 18.91 -11.04
CA GLU A 447 -11.47 17.96 -10.30
C GLU A 447 -12.34 16.94 -9.52
N ILE A 448 -13.36 17.41 -8.77
CA ILE A 448 -14.30 16.55 -8.04
C ILE A 448 -15.04 15.58 -8.98
N ILE A 449 -15.45 16.03 -10.16
CA ILE A 449 -16.15 15.19 -11.14
C ILE A 449 -15.23 14.10 -11.70
N SER A 450 -13.96 14.42 -11.93
CA SER A 450 -12.96 13.51 -12.49
C SER A 450 -12.45 12.45 -11.50
N GLU A 451 -12.81 12.53 -10.22
CA GLU A 451 -12.37 11.61 -9.18
C GLU A 451 -12.87 10.17 -9.40
N GLN A 452 -12.06 9.19 -8.98
CA GLN A 452 -12.22 7.79 -9.38
C GLN A 452 -13.46 7.07 -8.80
N SER A 453 -14.07 7.57 -7.73
CA SER A 453 -15.18 6.88 -7.07
C SER A 453 -16.50 7.02 -7.83
N LEU A 454 -17.31 5.97 -7.87
CA LEU A 454 -18.53 5.92 -8.69
C LEU A 454 -19.70 6.73 -8.08
N THR A 455 -19.77 6.81 -6.74
CA THR A 455 -20.82 7.55 -6.04
C THR A 455 -20.41 8.99 -5.78
N LEU A 456 -21.32 9.95 -5.97
CA LEU A 456 -21.06 11.38 -5.73
C LEU A 456 -20.57 11.68 -4.31
N ARG A 457 -21.15 11.02 -3.30
CA ARG A 457 -20.72 11.17 -1.90
C ARG A 457 -19.31 10.62 -1.68
N GLY A 458 -18.98 9.51 -2.33
CA GLY A 458 -17.62 8.96 -2.36
C GLY A 458 -16.64 9.95 -2.97
N LYS A 459 -16.97 10.56 -4.11
CA LYS A 459 -16.11 11.54 -4.81
C LYS A 459 -15.75 12.72 -3.91
N ILE A 460 -16.75 13.31 -3.27
CA ILE A 460 -16.54 14.44 -2.36
C ILE A 460 -15.70 14.02 -1.15
N SER A 461 -15.94 12.82 -0.60
CA SER A 461 -15.19 12.31 0.55
C SER A 461 -13.73 12.04 0.21
N ASP A 462 -13.45 11.45 -0.95
CA ASP A 462 -12.10 11.16 -1.43
C ASP A 462 -11.36 12.49 -1.70
N TRP A 463 -12.01 13.42 -2.41
CA TRP A 463 -11.45 14.74 -2.71
C TRP A 463 -11.17 15.56 -1.45
N ALA A 464 -12.07 15.57 -0.46
CA ALA A 464 -11.88 16.27 0.81
C ALA A 464 -10.83 15.64 1.73
N GLY A 465 -10.34 14.43 1.40
CA GLY A 465 -9.25 13.77 2.11
C GLY A 465 -7.92 14.54 2.02
N SER A 466 -7.69 15.24 0.91
CA SER A 466 -6.52 16.09 0.70
C SER A 466 -6.54 17.33 1.61
N VAL A 467 -5.42 17.59 2.30
CA VAL A 467 -5.26 18.80 3.14
C VAL A 467 -5.38 20.08 2.30
N TRP A 468 -4.84 20.06 1.08
CA TRP A 468 -4.88 21.20 0.15
C TRP A 468 -6.29 21.50 -0.32
N ASN A 469 -7.08 20.47 -0.59
CA ASN A 469 -8.46 20.65 -1.07
C ASN A 469 -9.33 21.27 0.04
N ARG A 470 -9.13 20.85 1.30
CA ARG A 470 -9.77 21.51 2.46
C ARG A 470 -9.36 22.98 2.58
N PHE A 471 -8.09 23.28 2.36
CA PHE A 471 -7.59 24.66 2.38
C PHE A 471 -8.18 25.51 1.25
N ASP A 472 -8.31 24.95 0.05
CA ASP A 472 -8.89 25.62 -1.11
C ASP A 472 -10.39 25.93 -0.89
N ILE A 473 -11.17 25.04 -0.27
CA ILE A 473 -12.57 25.33 0.14
C ILE A 473 -12.63 26.55 1.05
N VAL A 474 -11.75 26.61 2.07
CA VAL A 474 -11.71 27.71 3.03
C VAL A 474 -11.35 29.02 2.32
N ALA A 475 -10.39 28.98 1.39
CA ALA A 475 -10.00 30.14 0.59
C ALA A 475 -11.16 30.67 -0.27
N PHE A 476 -11.87 29.79 -0.99
CA PHE A 476 -13.01 30.22 -1.82
C PHE A 476 -14.18 30.71 -0.97
N PHE A 477 -14.48 30.06 0.16
CA PHE A 477 -15.50 30.54 1.09
C PHE A 477 -15.19 31.94 1.61
N LEU A 478 -13.95 32.19 2.03
CA LEU A 478 -13.49 33.52 2.45
C LEU A 478 -13.57 34.54 1.31
N ALA A 479 -13.26 34.15 0.07
CA ALA A 479 -13.36 35.01 -1.09
C ALA A 479 -14.81 35.45 -1.38
N PHE A 480 -15.77 34.52 -1.35
CA PHE A 480 -17.18 34.84 -1.52
C PHE A 480 -17.74 35.65 -0.35
N LEU A 481 -17.32 35.35 0.89
CA LEU A 481 -17.68 36.14 2.06
C LEU A 481 -17.14 37.58 1.96
N ALA A 482 -15.89 37.75 1.54
CA ALA A 482 -15.28 39.05 1.32
C ALA A 482 -16.04 39.87 0.26
N LEU A 483 -16.47 39.22 -0.83
CA LEU A 483 -17.33 39.84 -1.84
C LEU A 483 -18.71 40.22 -1.27
N GLY A 484 -19.34 39.34 -0.49
CA GLY A 484 -20.63 39.62 0.15
C GLY A 484 -20.56 40.84 1.09
N LEU A 485 -19.52 40.91 1.93
CA LEU A 485 -19.27 42.04 2.82
C LEU A 485 -18.95 43.34 2.05
N ARG A 486 -18.35 43.22 0.87
CA ARG A 486 -18.03 44.35 0.00
C ARG A 486 -19.28 44.96 -0.66
N LEU A 487 -20.26 44.14 -1.03
CA LEU A 487 -21.49 44.60 -1.70
C LEU A 487 -22.33 45.52 -0.80
N HIS A 488 -22.21 45.39 0.52
CA HIS A 488 -23.00 46.18 1.46
C HIS A 488 -22.23 47.41 1.99
N ARG A 489 -22.85 48.59 1.90
CA ARG A 489 -22.20 49.88 2.22
C ARG A 489 -21.73 49.97 3.67
N GLN A 490 -22.47 49.39 4.61
CA GLN A 490 -22.12 49.46 6.04
C GLN A 490 -20.90 48.60 6.40
N THR A 491 -20.65 47.53 5.66
CA THR A 491 -19.58 46.55 5.94
C THR A 491 -18.34 46.73 5.05
N PHE A 492 -18.25 47.80 4.27
CA PHE A 492 -17.15 48.02 3.32
C PHE A 492 -15.75 47.96 3.94
N LYS A 493 -15.58 48.51 5.15
CA LYS A 493 -14.31 48.45 5.91
C LYS A 493 -13.93 46.99 6.23
N TRP A 494 -14.90 46.21 6.68
CA TRP A 494 -14.73 44.78 6.96
C TRP A 494 -14.47 43.98 5.68
N GLY A 495 -15.07 44.38 4.56
CA GLY A 495 -14.77 43.83 3.24
C GLY A 495 -13.31 43.97 2.85
N ARG A 496 -12.70 45.15 3.06
CA ARG A 496 -11.26 45.35 2.80
C ARG A 496 -10.37 44.43 3.63
N ILE A 497 -10.68 44.30 4.93
CA ILE A 497 -9.96 43.40 5.84
C ILE A 497 -10.11 41.96 5.38
N ALA A 498 -11.32 41.54 5.02
CA ALA A 498 -11.59 40.20 4.52
C ALA A 498 -10.82 39.89 3.22
N TYR A 499 -10.78 40.83 2.27
CA TYR A 499 -9.94 40.70 1.06
C TYR A 499 -8.45 40.60 1.40
N ALA A 500 -7.94 41.39 2.34
CA ALA A 500 -6.54 41.34 2.75
C ALA A 500 -6.17 39.98 3.38
N VAL A 501 -7.00 39.49 4.31
CA VAL A 501 -6.83 38.15 4.91
C VAL A 501 -6.92 37.06 3.84
N ASN A 502 -7.88 37.17 2.93
CA ASN A 502 -8.06 36.20 1.85
C ASN A 502 -6.86 36.18 0.89
N THR A 503 -6.22 37.33 0.63
CA THR A 503 -4.94 37.37 -0.11
C THR A 503 -3.89 36.47 0.54
N ASN A 504 -3.72 36.56 1.87
CA ASN A 504 -2.74 35.77 2.60
C ASN A 504 -3.04 34.26 2.50
N VAL A 505 -4.31 33.88 2.56
CA VAL A 505 -4.75 32.49 2.35
C VAL A 505 -4.37 32.03 0.94
N PHE A 506 -4.62 32.82 -0.11
CA PHE A 506 -4.19 32.49 -1.47
C PHE A 506 -2.66 32.41 -1.61
N TYR A 507 -1.88 33.22 -0.89
CA TYR A 507 -0.41 33.08 -0.88
C TYR A 507 0.05 31.73 -0.32
N CYS A 508 -0.57 31.23 0.76
CA CYS A 508 -0.26 29.91 1.29
C CYS A 508 -0.50 28.78 0.26
N ARG A 509 -1.42 28.97 -0.70
CA ARG A 509 -1.66 28.02 -1.79
C ARG A 509 -0.43 27.80 -2.68
N LEU A 510 0.51 28.76 -2.75
CA LEU A 510 1.78 28.59 -3.47
C LEU A 510 2.59 27.38 -2.96
N PHE A 511 2.43 27.01 -1.69
CA PHE A 511 3.11 25.84 -1.13
C PHE A 511 2.74 24.53 -1.83
N ARG A 512 1.55 24.41 -2.45
CA ARG A 512 1.15 23.25 -3.26
C ARG A 512 2.14 23.02 -4.42
N MET A 513 2.68 24.09 -5.01
CA MET A 513 3.63 24.03 -6.12
C MET A 513 5.03 23.58 -5.67
N TYR A 514 5.41 23.86 -4.43
CA TYR A 514 6.73 23.47 -3.90
C TYR A 514 6.88 21.96 -3.76
N HIS A 515 5.76 21.22 -3.66
CA HIS A 515 5.77 19.76 -3.57
C HIS A 515 6.37 19.08 -4.81
N VAL A 516 6.32 19.73 -5.98
CA VAL A 516 6.88 19.19 -7.23
C VAL A 516 8.41 19.30 -7.27
N ASN A 517 8.99 20.23 -6.51
CA ASN A 517 10.44 20.42 -6.51
C ASN A 517 11.12 19.37 -5.62
N TYR A 518 12.08 18.63 -6.19
CA TYR A 518 12.86 17.58 -5.53
C TYR A 518 13.49 18.03 -4.18
N HIS A 519 13.93 19.28 -4.06
CA HIS A 519 14.58 19.77 -2.84
C HIS A 519 13.62 20.39 -1.81
N LEU A 520 12.54 21.03 -2.27
CA LEU A 520 11.60 21.73 -1.38
C LEU A 520 10.46 20.82 -0.91
N GLY A 521 10.04 19.86 -1.73
CA GLY A 521 8.95 18.95 -1.43
C GLY A 521 9.16 18.18 -0.12
N PRO A 522 10.27 17.44 0.05
CA PRO A 522 10.54 16.71 1.29
C PRO A 522 10.59 17.61 2.52
N LYS A 523 11.17 18.81 2.40
CA LYS A 523 11.24 19.78 3.51
C LYS A 523 9.85 20.25 3.94
N LEU A 524 8.95 20.45 2.99
CA LEU A 524 7.56 20.85 3.27
C LEU A 524 6.78 19.73 3.97
N VAL A 525 7.00 18.47 3.56
CA VAL A 525 6.41 17.30 4.25
C VAL A 525 6.92 17.18 5.68
N ILE A 526 8.21 17.43 5.92
CA ILE A 526 8.79 17.47 7.28
C ILE A 526 8.13 18.59 8.10
N PHE A 527 8.07 19.81 7.56
CA PHE A 527 7.42 20.94 8.23
C PHE A 527 5.97 20.63 8.63
N TYR A 528 5.20 20.03 7.73
CA TYR A 528 3.82 19.62 8.02
C TYR A 528 3.74 18.59 9.14
N ARG A 529 4.62 17.59 9.17
CA ARG A 529 4.64 16.57 10.24
C ARG A 529 5.05 17.14 11.60
N MET A 530 5.87 18.19 11.62
CA MET A 530 6.31 18.85 12.85
C MET A 530 5.27 19.81 13.43
N ILE A 531 4.22 20.17 12.68
CA ILE A 531 3.27 21.20 13.13
C ILE A 531 2.51 20.80 14.41
N SER A 532 2.22 19.51 14.61
CA SER A 532 1.56 19.04 15.83
C SER A 532 2.43 19.24 17.07
N GLU A 533 3.74 19.02 16.94
CA GLU A 533 4.69 19.22 18.05
C GLU A 533 4.87 20.71 18.34
N VAL A 534 4.97 21.53 17.28
CA VAL A 534 5.04 22.99 17.41
C VAL A 534 3.77 23.56 18.07
N LEU A 535 2.59 23.02 17.78
CA LEU A 535 1.34 23.44 18.41
C LEU A 535 1.31 23.10 19.91
N VAL A 536 1.83 21.93 20.32
CA VAL A 536 1.95 21.58 21.74
C VAL A 536 2.93 22.52 22.45
N PHE A 537 4.07 22.83 21.81
CA PHE A 537 5.02 23.80 22.33
C PHE A 537 4.41 25.20 22.45
N LEU A 538 3.68 25.67 21.44
CA LEU A 538 3.00 26.97 21.45
C LEU A 538 1.95 27.04 22.57
N ALA A 539 1.21 25.96 22.81
CA ALA A 539 0.25 25.90 23.91
C ALA A 539 0.93 26.03 25.29
N LEU A 540 2.09 25.40 25.47
CA LEU A 540 2.91 25.54 26.68
C LEU A 540 3.47 26.97 26.82
N LEU A 541 3.93 27.57 25.73
CA LEU A 541 4.42 28.95 25.72
C LEU A 541 3.32 29.96 26.13
N VAL A 542 2.08 29.77 25.67
CA VAL A 542 0.94 30.63 26.03
C VAL A 542 0.67 30.64 27.54
N ILE A 543 0.87 29.51 28.25
CA ILE A 543 0.72 29.44 29.71
C ILE A 543 1.73 30.37 30.41
N PHE A 544 2.99 30.35 29.97
CA PHE A 544 4.02 31.23 30.52
C PHE A 544 3.77 32.69 30.19
N ILE A 545 3.36 32.99 28.94
CA ILE A 545 3.02 34.35 28.51
C ILE A 545 1.89 34.91 29.36
N LEU A 546 0.81 34.15 29.57
CA LEU A 546 -0.31 34.57 30.42
C LEU A 546 0.11 34.78 31.88
N GLY A 547 0.89 33.86 32.45
CA GLY A 547 1.36 33.98 33.83
C GLY A 547 2.21 35.23 34.06
N TYR A 548 3.18 35.48 33.19
CA TYR A 548 4.03 36.67 33.24
C TYR A 548 3.24 37.95 32.90
N GLY A 549 2.39 37.92 31.87
CA GLY A 549 1.60 39.05 31.43
C GLY A 549 0.64 39.57 32.50
N ILE A 550 -0.07 38.67 33.18
CA ILE A 550 -0.96 39.03 34.29
C ILE A 550 -0.15 39.61 35.45
N ALA A 551 0.95 38.98 35.84
CA ALA A 551 1.79 39.45 36.94
C ALA A 551 2.39 40.83 36.66
N SER A 552 2.93 41.04 35.45
CA SER A 552 3.53 42.31 35.02
C SER A 552 2.49 43.43 35.01
N GLN A 553 1.32 43.21 34.40
CA GLN A 553 0.25 44.20 34.34
C GLN A 553 -0.32 44.53 35.73
N ALA A 554 -0.43 43.54 36.62
CA ALA A 554 -0.87 43.76 38.01
C ALA A 554 0.11 44.63 38.82
N LEU A 555 1.43 44.47 38.60
CA LEU A 555 2.46 45.26 39.28
C LEU A 555 2.57 46.69 38.72
N LEU A 556 2.45 46.83 37.39
CA LEU A 556 2.54 48.13 36.69
C LEU A 556 1.29 48.98 36.91
N HIS A 557 0.10 48.36 37.01
CA HIS A 557 -1.18 49.05 37.21
C HIS A 557 -1.95 48.52 38.44
N PRO A 558 -1.61 48.98 39.67
CA PRO A 558 -2.18 48.46 40.92
C PRO A 558 -3.67 48.73 41.15
N SER A 559 -4.26 49.70 40.45
CA SER A 559 -5.66 50.09 40.61
C SER A 559 -6.28 50.39 39.23
N ARG A 560 -6.71 49.33 38.53
CA ARG A 560 -7.60 49.45 37.37
C ARG A 560 -9.04 49.45 37.90
N ASP A 561 -9.78 50.53 37.67
CA ASP A 561 -11.16 50.67 38.15
C ASP A 561 -12.07 49.62 37.48
N ALA A 562 -12.52 48.63 38.25
CA ALA A 562 -13.41 47.56 37.79
C ALA A 562 -14.84 48.03 37.43
N GLY A 563 -15.16 49.31 37.67
CA GLY A 563 -16.51 49.88 37.51
C GLY A 563 -16.94 50.20 36.07
N SER A 564 -16.06 50.08 35.08
CA SER A 564 -16.38 50.30 33.65
C SER A 564 -15.91 49.10 32.80
N LEU A 565 -16.52 47.95 33.04
CA LEU A 565 -16.33 46.74 32.24
C LEU A 565 -17.19 46.82 30.95
N ASN A 566 -16.87 47.77 30.08
CA ASN A 566 -17.44 47.81 28.73
C ASN A 566 -16.66 46.84 27.82
N SER A 567 -17.30 46.28 26.78
CA SER A 567 -16.65 45.28 25.91
C SER A 567 -15.34 45.77 25.25
N THR A 568 -15.18 47.09 25.12
CA THR A 568 -13.96 47.73 24.60
C THR A 568 -12.81 47.77 25.60
N SER A 569 -13.07 47.90 26.91
CA SER A 569 -12.01 47.90 27.94
C SER A 569 -11.48 46.49 28.23
N VAL A 570 -12.31 45.46 28.07
CA VAL A 570 -11.88 44.06 28.15
C VAL A 570 -10.91 43.73 27.00
N SER A 571 -11.17 44.24 25.79
CA SER A 571 -10.29 44.03 24.64
C SER A 571 -8.91 44.63 24.84
N SER A 572 -8.81 45.86 25.34
CA SER A 572 -7.52 46.51 25.60
C SER A 572 -6.75 45.82 26.73
N ILE A 573 -7.44 45.36 27.79
CA ILE A 573 -6.81 44.59 28.87
C ILE A 573 -6.23 43.27 28.33
N MET A 574 -6.95 42.60 27.44
CA MET A 574 -6.50 41.34 26.84
C MET A 574 -5.31 41.55 25.91
N GLU A 575 -5.27 42.66 25.18
CA GLU A 575 -4.12 43.09 24.38
C GLU A 575 -2.90 43.36 25.27
N ASP A 576 -3.04 44.14 26.34
CA ASP A 576 -1.96 44.44 27.29
C ASP A 576 -1.38 43.19 27.99
N VAL A 577 -2.23 42.21 28.30
CA VAL A 577 -1.84 41.00 29.05
C VAL A 577 -1.19 39.95 28.15
N LEU A 578 -1.59 39.85 26.88
CA LEU A 578 -1.07 38.83 25.95
C LEU A 578 -0.03 39.37 24.97
N LEU A 579 -0.30 40.53 24.37
CA LEU A 579 0.47 41.04 23.24
C LEU A 579 1.78 41.69 23.71
N THR A 580 1.75 42.47 24.79
CA THR A 580 2.96 43.09 25.38
C THR A 580 4.04 42.06 25.75
N PRO A 581 3.77 41.01 26.56
CA PRO A 581 4.78 39.99 26.85
C PRO A 581 5.18 39.13 25.64
N TYR A 582 4.29 38.98 24.65
CA TYR A 582 4.61 38.30 23.40
C TYR A 582 5.68 39.06 22.59
N TRP A 583 5.55 40.38 22.43
CA TRP A 583 6.55 41.21 21.74
C TRP A 583 7.89 41.28 22.47
N GLN A 584 7.87 41.28 23.80
CA GLN A 584 9.09 41.21 24.63
C GLN A 584 9.91 39.94 24.36
N MET A 585 9.26 38.81 24.06
CA MET A 585 9.95 37.57 23.67
C MET A 585 10.75 37.73 22.36
N TYR A 586 10.27 38.57 21.43
CA TYR A 586 10.96 38.90 20.18
C TYR A 586 12.00 40.02 20.33
N GLY A 587 12.19 40.55 21.54
CA GLY A 587 13.18 41.59 21.85
C GLY A 587 12.65 43.03 21.81
N GLU A 588 11.36 43.25 21.54
CA GLU A 588 10.75 44.58 21.69
C GLU A 588 10.38 44.84 23.15
N LEU A 589 11.34 45.41 23.88
CA LEU A 589 11.24 45.60 25.33
C LEU A 589 10.33 46.77 25.78
N LEU A 590 9.82 47.59 24.84
CA LEU A 590 8.91 48.74 25.11
C LEU A 590 9.36 49.62 26.30
N LEU A 591 10.68 49.84 26.41
CA LEU A 591 11.30 50.49 27.57
C LEU A 591 10.82 51.94 27.77
N ASP A 592 10.56 52.64 26.66
CA ASP A 592 10.10 54.03 26.69
C ASP A 592 8.72 54.19 27.38
N GLU A 593 7.83 53.21 27.25
CA GLU A 593 6.51 53.24 27.90
C GLU A 593 6.60 52.93 29.40
N ALA A 594 7.52 52.04 29.78
CA ALA A 594 7.80 51.69 31.18
C ALA A 594 8.46 52.86 31.94
N GLU A 595 9.39 53.58 31.31
CA GLU A 595 10.03 54.76 31.90
C GLU A 595 9.03 55.92 32.08
N VAL A 596 8.17 56.18 31.10
CA VAL A 596 7.17 57.26 31.18
C VAL A 596 6.11 56.99 32.25
N THR A 597 5.66 55.73 32.41
CA THR A 597 4.73 55.36 33.50
C THR A 597 5.39 55.47 34.87
N CYS A 598 6.67 55.11 34.99
CA CYS A 598 7.45 55.29 36.22
C CYS A 598 7.61 56.78 36.58
N LEU A 599 7.93 57.64 35.60
CA LEU A 599 8.02 59.10 35.77
C LEU A 599 6.67 59.73 36.16
N MET A 600 5.56 59.30 35.56
CA MET A 600 4.21 59.72 35.93
C MET A 600 3.81 59.30 37.35
N ARG A 601 4.26 58.11 37.80
CA ARG A 601 4.06 57.61 39.18
C ARG A 601 4.82 58.46 40.19
N CYS A 602 6.08 58.81 39.90
CA CYS A 602 6.86 59.77 40.68
C CYS A 602 6.14 61.12 40.81
N ARG A 603 5.50 61.61 39.74
CA ARG A 603 4.75 62.88 39.77
C ARG A 603 3.47 62.83 40.62
N ARG A 604 2.77 61.68 40.69
CA ARG A 604 1.55 61.52 41.49
C ARG A 604 1.82 61.23 42.97
N THR A 605 2.92 60.56 43.32
CA THR A 605 3.30 60.31 44.74
C THR A 605 3.84 61.56 45.45
N VAL A 606 4.45 62.50 44.71
CA VAL A 606 4.95 63.78 45.25
C VAL A 606 3.85 64.65 45.90
N TRP A 607 2.57 64.47 45.52
CA TRP A 607 1.48 65.29 46.06
C TRP A 607 0.78 64.70 47.30
N ARG A 608 1.15 63.51 47.80
CA ARG A 608 0.42 62.89 48.94
C ARG A 608 1.23 62.52 50.18
N SER A 609 2.55 62.59 50.16
CA SER A 609 3.34 62.47 51.39
C SER A 609 4.73 63.04 51.20
N GLY A 610 5.05 64.09 51.96
CA GLY A 610 6.42 64.53 52.13
C GLY A 610 7.23 63.47 52.87
N SER A 611 7.90 62.57 52.13
CA SER A 611 9.19 61.96 52.47
C SER A 611 9.55 60.83 51.49
N LEU A 612 10.52 61.17 50.62
CA LEU A 612 11.68 60.41 50.14
C LEU A 612 11.62 58.97 49.58
N ARG A 613 12.31 58.88 48.43
CA ARG A 613 12.98 57.78 47.69
C ARG A 613 12.13 56.91 46.76
N CYS A 614 12.45 57.00 45.46
CA CYS A 614 12.53 55.85 44.57
C CYS A 614 13.56 56.10 43.44
N CYS A 615 14.28 55.01 43.12
CA CYS A 615 15.19 54.73 42.01
C CYS A 615 16.67 55.11 42.20
N ASP A 616 17.46 54.13 42.70
CA ASP A 616 18.70 53.71 42.02
C ASP A 616 18.32 52.74 40.90
#